data_AF-A0A8J8KC46-F1
#
_entry.id   AF-A0A8J8KC46-F1
#
_cell.length_a   1.000
_cell.length_b   1.000
_cell.length_c   1.000
_cell.angle_alpha   90.00
_cell.angle_beta   90.00
_cell.angle_gamma   90.00
#
_symmetry.space_group_name_H-M   'P 1'
#
loop_
_entity.id
_entity.type
_entity.pdbx_description
1 polymer ?
#
loop_
_entity_poly.entity_id
_entity_poly.type
_entity_poly.pdbx_seq_one_letter_code
_entity_poly.pdbx_strand_id
1 'polypeptide(L)'
;MHSYEVMPNFFYPTDYHFFYRQQNFVTQLTEEFRRQHSDVINELALNGMDNRLITYILQTVIHFTITNAHYYSGSLSMRTNQLYELLLQREQWFSYLFRAYRFSINQMKRITRTIIKFTLQQIRPIYY
;
A
#
# COMPACT_ATOMS: atom_id res chain seq x y z
N MET A 1 -9.30 39.80 -40.82
CA MET A 1 -10.22 38.95 -40.04
C MET A 1 -9.49 37.68 -39.65
N HIS A 2 -9.03 37.58 -38.40
CA HIS A 2 -8.48 36.34 -37.84
C HIS A 2 -9.57 35.70 -36.99
N SER A 3 -10.07 34.55 -37.43
CA SER A 3 -10.97 33.71 -36.65
C SER A 3 -10.18 33.07 -35.51
N TYR A 4 -10.52 33.40 -34.28
CA TYR A 4 -10.03 32.68 -33.11
C TYR A 4 -10.69 31.29 -33.11
N GLU A 5 -9.94 30.27 -33.46
CA GLU A 5 -10.35 28.89 -33.21
C GLU A 5 -10.44 28.72 -31.69
N VAL A 6 -11.66 28.56 -31.19
CA VAL A 6 -11.91 28.18 -29.81
C VAL A 6 -11.39 26.75 -29.67
N MET A 7 -10.19 26.60 -29.10
CA MET A 7 -9.66 25.28 -28.82
C MET A 7 -10.65 24.52 -27.93
N PRO A 8 -11.05 23.29 -28.29
CA PRO A 8 -11.92 22.50 -27.43
C PRO A 8 -11.22 22.28 -26.10
N ASN A 9 -11.87 22.71 -25.02
CA ASN A 9 -11.44 22.47 -23.67
C ASN A 9 -11.60 20.96 -23.42
N PHE A 10 -10.54 20.17 -23.66
CA PHE A 10 -10.48 18.75 -23.33
C PHE A 10 -10.39 18.60 -21.81
N PHE A 11 -11.50 18.91 -21.12
CA PHE A 11 -11.69 18.54 -19.74
C PHE A 11 -11.91 17.03 -19.71
N TYR A 12 -10.82 16.26 -19.62
CA TYR A 12 -10.91 14.84 -19.30
C TYR A 12 -11.64 14.74 -17.95
N PRO A 13 -12.83 14.13 -17.87
CA PRO A 13 -13.45 13.81 -16.59
C PRO A 13 -12.72 12.59 -16.03
N THR A 14 -11.49 12.79 -15.57
CA THR A 14 -10.64 11.71 -15.06
C THR A 14 -11.12 11.35 -13.65
N ASP A 15 -11.95 10.32 -13.54
CA ASP A 15 -11.96 9.30 -12.47
C ASP A 15 -11.86 9.72 -10.99
N TYR A 16 -12.18 10.96 -10.61
CA TYR A 16 -12.13 11.41 -9.20
C TYR A 16 -12.84 10.45 -8.24
N HIS A 17 -14.02 9.95 -8.62
CA HIS A 17 -14.78 8.98 -7.83
C HIS A 17 -14.08 7.62 -7.66
N PHE A 18 -13.26 7.18 -8.61
CA PHE A 18 -12.46 5.96 -8.47
C PHE A 18 -11.32 6.19 -7.48
N PHE A 19 -10.58 7.30 -7.63
CA PHE A 19 -9.49 7.67 -6.71
C PHE A 19 -9.98 7.85 -5.27
N TYR A 20 -11.09 8.56 -5.05
CA TYR A 20 -11.66 8.74 -3.70
C TYR A 20 -12.12 7.41 -3.08
N ARG A 21 -12.73 6.52 -3.86
CA ARG A 21 -13.13 5.19 -3.37
C ARG A 21 -11.92 4.34 -2.98
N GLN A 22 -10.87 4.37 -3.80
CA GLN A 22 -9.63 3.66 -3.51
C GLN A 22 -8.94 4.22 -2.25
N GLN A 23 -8.90 5.54 -2.09
CA GLN A 23 -8.32 6.18 -0.91
C GLN A 23 -9.10 5.83 0.37
N ASN A 24 -10.43 5.91 0.34
CA ASN A 24 -11.26 5.53 1.48
C ASN A 24 -11.06 4.06 1.86
N PHE A 25 -10.94 3.17 0.86
CA PHE A 25 -10.69 1.76 1.10
C PHE A 25 -9.30 1.53 1.70
N VAL A 26 -8.26 2.22 1.22
CA VAL A 26 -6.92 2.17 1.82
C VAL A 26 -6.95 2.63 3.29
N THR A 27 -7.64 3.73 3.59
CA THR A 27 -7.81 4.21 4.98
C THR A 27 -8.54 3.18 5.84
N GLN A 28 -9.64 2.58 5.35
CA GLN A 28 -10.36 1.53 6.08
C GLN A 28 -9.47 0.33 6.38
N LEU A 29 -8.71 -0.15 5.40
CA LEU A 29 -7.76 -1.26 5.59
C LEU A 29 -6.63 -0.90 6.55
N THR A 30 -6.20 0.36 6.57
CA THR A 30 -5.16 0.84 7.50
C THR A 30 -5.66 0.76 8.95
N GLU A 31 -6.88 1.23 9.21
CA GLU A 31 -7.48 1.15 10.54
C GLU A 31 -7.76 -0.30 10.95
N GLU A 32 -8.26 -1.13 10.03
CA GLU A 32 -8.46 -2.55 10.29
C GLU A 32 -7.14 -3.26 10.62
N PHE A 33 -6.08 -2.98 9.86
CA PHE A 33 -4.76 -3.52 10.13
C PHE A 33 -4.28 -3.12 11.54
N ARG A 34 -4.43 -1.85 11.91
CA ARG A 34 -4.05 -1.36 13.25
C ARG A 34 -4.78 -2.10 14.37
N ARG A 35 -6.05 -2.43 14.18
CA ARG A 35 -6.85 -3.18 15.16
C ARG A 35 -6.40 -4.64 15.28
N GLN A 36 -6.16 -5.31 14.15
CA GLN A 36 -5.84 -6.75 14.13
C GLN A 36 -4.36 -7.07 14.42
N HIS A 37 -3.46 -6.12 14.14
CA HIS A 37 -2.01 -6.30 14.20
C HIS A 37 -1.34 -5.29 15.14
N SER A 38 -1.90 -5.11 16.34
CA SER A 38 -1.39 -4.17 17.34
C SER A 38 0.06 -4.48 17.76
N ASP A 39 0.47 -5.74 17.70
CA ASP A 39 1.86 -6.19 17.89
C ASP A 39 2.83 -5.55 16.88
N VAL A 40 2.45 -5.52 15.60
CA VAL A 40 3.24 -4.86 14.54
C VAL A 40 3.30 -3.36 14.76
N ILE A 41 2.17 -2.73 15.13
CA ILE A 41 2.13 -1.28 15.40
C ILE A 41 3.01 -0.92 16.58
N ASN A 42 2.94 -1.70 17.66
CA ASN A 42 3.77 -1.50 18.84
C ASN A 42 5.25 -1.70 18.52
N GLU A 43 5.61 -2.69 17.72
CA GLU A 43 7.00 -2.88 17.29
C GLU A 43 7.53 -1.68 16.49
N LEU A 44 6.74 -1.14 15.56
CA LEU A 44 7.10 0.06 14.81
C LEU A 44 7.32 1.26 15.75
N ALA A 45 6.40 1.46 16.70
CA ALA A 45 6.47 2.55 17.67
C ALA A 45 7.66 2.42 18.63
N LEU A 46 7.94 1.21 19.13
CA LEU A 46 9.06 0.94 20.04
C LEU A 46 10.43 1.20 19.40
N ASN A 47 10.52 1.10 18.07
CA ASN A 47 11.73 1.45 17.32
C ASN A 47 11.79 2.94 16.92
N GLY A 48 10.88 3.77 17.45
CA GLY A 48 10.92 5.22 17.33
C GLY A 48 10.11 5.80 16.18
N MET A 49 9.32 5.00 15.45
CA MET A 49 8.42 5.53 14.42
C MET A 49 7.19 6.16 15.07
N ASP A 50 6.89 7.41 14.71
CA ASP A 50 5.66 8.06 15.16
C ASP A 50 4.42 7.54 14.43
N ASN A 51 3.23 7.87 14.94
CA ASN A 51 1.97 7.43 14.36
C ASN A 51 1.74 7.91 12.91
N ARG A 52 2.30 9.06 12.52
CA ARG A 52 2.14 9.57 11.15
C ARG A 52 2.97 8.74 10.19
N LEU A 53 4.22 8.45 10.55
CA LEU A 53 5.11 7.60 9.77
C LEU A 53 4.58 6.17 9.68
N ILE A 54 4.09 5.60 10.79
CA ILE A 54 3.46 4.27 10.78
C ILE A 54 2.28 4.25 9.80
N THR A 55 1.40 5.25 9.87
CA THR A 55 0.25 5.35 8.96
C THR A 55 0.69 5.46 7.51
N TYR A 56 1.70 6.27 7.23
CA TYR A 56 2.26 6.41 5.89
C TYR A 56 2.78 5.06 5.37
N ILE A 57 3.59 4.35 6.15
CA ILE A 57 4.10 3.01 5.78
C ILE A 57 2.95 2.05 5.46
N LEU A 58 1.93 1.98 6.34
CA LEU A 58 0.78 1.10 6.12
C LEU A 58 0.05 1.46 4.82
N GLN A 59 -0.29 2.73 4.63
CA GLN A 59 -1.01 3.19 3.44
C GLN A 59 -0.20 2.95 2.17
N THR A 60 1.12 3.18 2.18
CA THR A 60 2.00 2.88 1.05
C THR A 60 1.94 1.40 0.70
N VAL A 61 2.13 0.50 1.66
CA VAL A 61 2.17 -0.95 1.38
C VAL A 61 0.80 -1.48 0.96
N ILE A 62 -0.28 -1.01 1.61
CA ILE A 62 -1.67 -1.39 1.27
C ILE A 62 -2.00 -0.92 -0.15
N HIS A 63 -1.77 0.36 -0.46
CA HIS A 63 -2.05 0.93 -1.77
C HIS A 63 -1.21 0.24 -2.87
N PHE A 64 0.07 0.02 -2.62
CA PHE A 64 0.94 -0.73 -3.53
C PHE A 64 0.40 -2.13 -3.78
N THR A 65 -0.02 -2.82 -2.73
CA THR A 65 -0.58 -4.17 -2.83
C THR A 65 -1.85 -4.19 -3.67
N ILE A 66 -2.82 -3.31 -3.39
CA ILE A 66 -4.07 -3.21 -4.15
C ILE A 66 -3.80 -2.98 -5.63
N THR A 67 -2.89 -2.04 -5.93
CA THR A 67 -2.58 -1.61 -7.30
C THR A 67 -1.85 -2.68 -8.11
N ASN A 68 -1.14 -3.61 -7.47
CA ASN A 68 -0.34 -4.62 -8.17
C ASN A 68 -0.86 -6.06 -7.98
N ALA A 69 -1.87 -6.28 -7.14
CA ALA A 69 -2.32 -7.63 -6.77
C ALA A 69 -2.90 -8.44 -7.94
N HIS A 70 -3.39 -7.81 -9.00
CA HIS A 70 -3.96 -8.47 -10.18
C HIS A 70 -2.89 -9.05 -11.11
N TYR A 71 -1.64 -8.57 -11.04
CA TYR A 71 -0.53 -9.11 -11.84
C TYR A 71 -0.03 -10.48 -11.35
N TYR A 72 -0.43 -10.91 -10.15
CA TYR A 72 0.08 -12.11 -9.51
C TYR A 72 -1.05 -13.09 -9.18
N SER A 73 -0.89 -14.33 -9.65
CA SER A 73 -1.78 -15.45 -9.38
C SER A 73 -1.10 -16.50 -8.48
N GLY A 74 -1.87 -17.50 -8.05
CA GLY A 74 -1.38 -18.59 -7.20
C GLY A 74 -1.72 -18.44 -5.72
N SER A 75 -0.99 -19.15 -4.87
CA SER A 75 -1.26 -19.19 -3.43
C SER A 75 -1.05 -17.83 -2.76
N LEU A 76 -1.73 -17.58 -1.64
CA LEU A 76 -1.57 -16.35 -0.85
C LEU A 76 -0.09 -16.09 -0.49
N SER A 77 0.64 -17.14 -0.12
CA SER A 77 2.06 -17.05 0.21
C SER A 77 2.90 -16.66 -1.02
N MET A 78 2.64 -17.28 -2.17
CA MET A 78 3.34 -16.95 -3.42
C MET A 78 3.11 -15.49 -3.84
N ARG A 79 1.85 -15.05 -3.86
CA ARG A 79 1.49 -13.66 -4.17
C ARG A 79 2.12 -12.66 -3.19
N THR A 80 2.13 -12.99 -1.89
CA THR A 80 2.77 -12.16 -0.86
C THR A 80 4.27 -12.02 -1.10
N ASN A 81 4.97 -13.11 -1.42
CA ASN A 81 6.39 -13.08 -1.77
C ASN A 81 6.64 -12.18 -2.98
N GLN A 82 5.90 -12.41 -4.07
CA GLN A 82 6.11 -11.69 -5.33
C GLN A 82 5.88 -10.19 -5.19
N LEU A 83 4.82 -9.78 -4.47
CA LEU A 83 4.54 -8.38 -4.19
C LEU A 83 5.58 -7.74 -3.27
N TYR A 84 6.11 -8.49 -2.30
CA TYR A 84 7.19 -8.01 -1.43
C TYR A 84 8.46 -7.72 -2.24
N GLU A 85 8.87 -8.65 -3.10
CA GLU A 85 10.05 -8.45 -3.95
C GLU A 85 9.83 -7.29 -4.93
N LEU A 86 8.64 -7.17 -5.52
CA LEU A 86 8.30 -6.03 -6.39
C LEU A 86 8.37 -4.70 -5.63
N LEU A 87 7.87 -4.65 -4.40
CA LEU A 87 7.90 -3.44 -3.56
C LEU A 87 9.35 -3.02 -3.29
N LEU A 88 10.24 -3.95 -2.95
CA LEU A 88 11.65 -3.62 -2.74
C LEU A 88 12.36 -3.16 -4.01
N GLN A 89 11.97 -3.69 -5.17
CA GLN A 89 12.53 -3.27 -6.45
C GLN A 89 12.10 -1.86 -6.85
N ARG A 90 10.82 -1.51 -6.62
CA ARG A 90 10.25 -0.22 -7.02
C ARG A 90 10.45 0.89 -5.99
N GLU A 91 10.33 0.55 -4.71
CA GLU A 91 10.33 1.51 -3.60
C GLU A 91 11.59 1.33 -2.74
N GLN A 92 12.76 1.59 -3.33
CA GLN A 92 14.04 1.37 -2.63
C GLN A 92 14.14 2.18 -1.31
N TRP A 93 13.56 3.38 -1.27
CA TRP A 93 13.47 4.24 -0.08
C TRP A 93 12.84 3.52 1.11
N PHE A 94 11.94 2.58 0.87
CA PHE A 94 11.27 1.81 1.91
C PHE A 94 12.28 1.00 2.73
N SER A 95 13.25 0.37 2.06
CA SER A 95 14.29 -0.40 2.73
C SER A 95 15.25 0.49 3.54
N TYR A 96 15.57 1.68 3.04
CA TYR A 96 16.41 2.66 3.74
C TYR A 96 15.71 3.23 4.97
N LEU A 97 14.40 3.47 4.89
CA LEU A 97 13.60 3.93 6.02
C LEU A 97 13.66 2.93 7.18
N PHE A 98 13.38 1.65 6.95
CA PHE A 98 13.45 0.63 8.00
C PHE A 98 14.86 0.54 8.62
N ARG A 99 15.92 0.64 7.80
CA ARG A 99 17.30 0.66 8.29
C ARG A 99 17.59 1.89 9.16
N ALA A 100 17.08 3.07 8.81
CA ALA A 100 17.26 4.30 9.59
C ALA A 100 16.66 4.16 11.01
N TYR A 101 15.56 3.42 11.13
CA TYR A 101 14.93 3.05 12.40
C TYR A 101 15.46 1.73 12.98
N ARG A 102 16.65 1.29 12.55
CA ARG A 102 17.39 0.14 13.11
C ARG A 102 16.67 -1.22 13.00
N PHE A 103 15.72 -1.35 12.10
CA PHE A 103 15.12 -2.65 11.82
C PHE A 103 16.10 -3.57 11.10
N SER A 104 16.19 -4.82 11.56
CA SER A 104 16.87 -5.87 10.78
C SER A 104 16.11 -6.17 9.49
N ILE A 105 16.81 -6.72 8.49
CA ILE A 105 16.21 -7.14 7.22
C ILE A 105 15.08 -8.15 7.47
N ASN A 106 15.22 -9.03 8.46
CA ASN A 106 14.21 -10.02 8.81
C ASN A 106 12.95 -9.38 9.40
N GLN A 107 13.09 -8.38 10.27
CA GLN A 107 11.93 -7.67 10.81
C GLN A 107 11.20 -6.88 9.73
N MET A 108 11.93 -6.13 8.90
CA MET A 108 11.35 -5.43 7.74
C MET A 108 10.59 -6.41 6.84
N LYS A 109 11.23 -7.52 6.46
CA LYS A 109 10.61 -8.57 5.63
C LYS A 109 9.33 -9.10 6.27
N ARG A 110 9.35 -9.43 7.56
CA ARG A 110 8.18 -9.93 8.29
C ARG A 110 7.05 -8.89 8.27
N ILE A 111 7.33 -7.66 8.71
CA ILE A 111 6.34 -6.58 8.84
C ILE A 111 5.69 -6.29 7.48
N THR A 112 6.49 -6.04 6.45
CA THR A 112 5.97 -5.73 5.12
C THR A 112 5.11 -6.86 4.56
N ARG A 113 5.56 -8.11 4.72
CA ARG A 113 4.79 -9.27 4.25
C ARG A 113 3.52 -9.50 5.05
N THR A 114 3.49 -9.17 6.34
CA THR A 114 2.27 -9.20 7.14
C THR A 114 1.24 -8.21 6.59
N ILE A 115 1.66 -6.97 6.26
CA ILE A 115 0.77 -5.95 5.68
C ILE A 115 0.27 -6.39 4.29
N ILE A 116 1.16 -6.88 3.43
CA ILE A 116 0.79 -7.38 2.08
C ILE A 116 -0.19 -8.55 2.20
N LYS A 117 0.12 -9.55 3.04
CA LYS A 117 -0.73 -10.74 3.23
C LYS A 117 -2.10 -10.35 3.73
N PHE A 118 -2.16 -9.50 4.76
CA PHE A 118 -3.42 -8.96 5.28
C PHE A 118 -4.22 -8.31 4.14
N THR A 119 -3.61 -7.39 3.39
CA THR A 119 -4.29 -6.68 2.30
C THR A 119 -4.83 -7.65 1.25
N LEU A 120 -4.04 -8.64 0.84
CA LEU A 120 -4.46 -9.68 -0.10
C LEU A 120 -5.65 -10.50 0.38
N GLN A 121 -5.77 -10.73 1.70
CA GLN A 121 -6.92 -11.43 2.29
C GLN A 121 -8.18 -10.57 2.26
N GLN A 122 -8.05 -9.25 2.45
CA GLN A 122 -9.18 -8.32 2.45
C GLN A 122 -9.72 -8.03 1.04
N ILE A 123 -8.87 -8.05 0.02
CA ILE A 123 -9.29 -7.79 -1.38
C ILE A 123 -9.68 -9.05 -2.15
N ARG A 124 -9.54 -10.24 -1.55
CA ARG A 124 -9.96 -11.48 -2.22
C ARG A 124 -11.48 -11.43 -2.36
N PRO A 125 -12.05 -11.63 -3.56
CA PRO A 125 -13.49 -11.68 -3.69
C PRO A 125 -14.02 -12.81 -2.80
N ILE A 126 -14.97 -12.47 -1.94
CA ILE A 126 -15.79 -13.45 -1.24
C ILE A 126 -16.70 -14.06 -2.32
N TYR A 127 -16.20 -15.07 -3.03
CA TYR A 127 -17.04 -15.92 -3.86
C TYR A 127 -17.83 -16.82 -2.90
N TYR A 128 -19.12 -16.50 -2.72
CA TYR A 128 -20.15 -17.44 -2.28
C TYR A 128 -20.88 -17.98 -3.51
#